data_AF-A0A6P5XNF4-F1
#
_entry.id   AF-A0A6P5XNF4-F1
#
_cell.length_a   1.000
_cell.length_b   1.000
_cell.length_c   1.000
_cell.angle_alpha   90.00
_cell.angle_beta   90.00
_cell.angle_gamma   90.00
#
_symmetry.space_group_name_H-M   'P 1'
#
loop_
_entity.id
_entity.type
_entity.pdbx_description
1 polymer ?
#
loop_
_entity_poly.entity_id
_entity_poly.type
_entity_poly.pdbx_seq_one_letter_code
_entity_poly.pdbx_strand_id
1 'polypeptide(L)'
;MNNTTTQHRQKPKPKTKTKVITFVLLYHFLSFPTFKDLCFVSFFTPIFCFQVLQPSCACRIAQSHMPRGRLPITDLKAACDIEHMSSTSKIQHDLWPLDEIDPKKAKFPCCLVWTPLPVASWLAPFIGHVGICREDGAILDFSGSNFVNVEDFAFGAAARYIQLDRSKCCFPPNLAGHTCKHGYQHAEYGTAVTWDDALRSSVRQFEHKSYNLFTCNSHSFVANFLNRLCYGGSMDWNMITVAALILFKGHWVNSMSIIRSFLPFTVVLCLGLVLVGWPFLVGLFSFSLLLMGWFLLGTYCVKTLLES
;
A
#
# COMPACT_ATOMS: atom_id res chain seq x y z
N MET A 1 -40.02 -28.44 25.12
CA MET A 1 -39.75 -27.65 23.90
C MET A 1 -38.27 -27.77 23.60
N ASN A 2 -37.93 -28.56 22.59
CA ASN A 2 -36.56 -28.91 22.23
C ASN A 2 -35.97 -27.83 21.33
N ASN A 3 -34.76 -27.36 21.66
CA ASN A 3 -33.94 -26.48 20.85
C ASN A 3 -33.23 -27.29 19.76
N THR A 4 -33.36 -26.89 18.50
CA THR A 4 -32.58 -27.44 17.38
C THR A 4 -31.93 -26.29 16.62
N THR A 5 -30.63 -26.09 16.84
CA THR A 5 -29.80 -25.13 16.10
C THR A 5 -29.13 -25.86 14.93
N THR A 6 -29.54 -25.57 13.69
CA THR A 6 -28.94 -26.12 12.47
C THR A 6 -27.70 -25.30 12.07
N GLN A 7 -26.51 -25.90 12.20
CA GLN A 7 -25.26 -25.36 11.63
C GLN A 7 -25.22 -25.61 10.11
N HIS A 8 -25.12 -24.53 9.32
CA HIS A 8 -24.80 -24.64 7.89
C HIS A 8 -23.28 -24.82 7.70
N ARG A 9 -22.90 -26.01 7.24
CA ARG A 9 -21.55 -26.41 6.86
C ARG A 9 -21.14 -25.72 5.54
N GLN A 10 -20.27 -24.71 5.58
CA GLN A 10 -19.66 -24.15 4.37
C GLN A 10 -18.63 -25.13 3.77
N LYS A 11 -18.86 -25.56 2.53
CA LYS A 11 -17.88 -26.32 1.73
C LYS A 11 -16.72 -25.41 1.28
N PRO A 12 -15.46 -25.87 1.30
CA PRO A 12 -14.34 -25.10 0.75
C PRO A 12 -14.40 -25.05 -0.79
N LYS A 13 -14.40 -23.83 -1.36
CA LYS A 13 -14.22 -23.60 -2.81
C LYS A 13 -12.74 -23.82 -3.21
N PRO A 14 -12.44 -24.39 -4.39
CA PRO A 14 -11.12 -24.87 -4.74
C PRO A 14 -10.16 -23.73 -5.11
N LYS A 15 -9.19 -23.41 -4.24
CA LYS A 15 -8.08 -22.46 -4.50
C LYS A 15 -6.88 -23.11 -5.23
N THR A 16 -7.02 -24.35 -5.69
CA THR A 16 -5.90 -25.17 -6.17
C THR A 16 -5.60 -25.01 -7.65
N LYS A 17 -6.58 -24.64 -8.49
CA LYS A 17 -6.40 -24.62 -9.96
C LYS A 17 -5.50 -23.47 -10.46
N THR A 18 -5.57 -22.29 -9.85
CA THR A 18 -4.76 -21.13 -10.27
C THR A 18 -3.27 -21.32 -9.97
N LYS A 19 -2.93 -21.92 -8.82
CA LYS A 19 -1.53 -22.18 -8.44
C LYS A 19 -0.84 -23.17 -9.39
N VAL A 20 -1.58 -24.14 -9.92
CA VAL A 20 -1.04 -25.17 -10.83
C VAL A 20 -0.77 -24.58 -12.22
N ILE A 21 -1.65 -23.72 -12.74
CA ILE A 21 -1.47 -23.10 -14.07
C ILE A 21 -0.27 -22.13 -14.06
N THR A 22 -0.08 -21.35 -12.99
CA THR A 22 1.08 -20.46 -12.83
C THR A 22 2.40 -21.23 -12.83
N PHE A 23 2.45 -22.42 -12.22
CA PHE A 23 3.68 -23.23 -12.17
C PHE A 23 4.01 -23.86 -13.54
N VAL A 24 2.99 -24.31 -14.28
CA VAL A 24 3.15 -24.99 -15.58
C VAL A 24 3.61 -24.03 -16.69
N LEU A 25 3.06 -22.81 -16.73
CA LEU A 25 3.47 -21.82 -17.74
C LEU A 25 4.90 -21.30 -17.51
N LEU A 26 5.30 -21.14 -16.24
CA LEU A 26 6.67 -20.73 -15.89
C LEU A 26 7.70 -21.83 -16.19
N TYR A 27 7.36 -23.10 -15.88
CA TYR A 27 8.21 -24.25 -16.19
C TYR A 27 8.42 -24.43 -17.69
N HIS A 28 7.38 -24.22 -18.50
CA HIS A 28 7.51 -24.28 -19.96
C HIS A 28 8.31 -23.12 -20.56
N PHE A 29 8.19 -21.90 -20.00
CA PHE A 29 8.99 -20.75 -20.45
C PHE A 29 10.48 -20.89 -20.09
N LEU A 30 10.78 -21.44 -18.91
CA LEU A 30 12.14 -21.77 -18.46
C LEU A 30 12.73 -23.01 -19.17
N SER A 31 11.91 -23.78 -19.88
CA SER A 31 12.33 -24.97 -20.65
C SER A 31 12.60 -24.67 -22.14
N PHE A 32 12.59 -23.40 -22.56
CA PHE A 32 12.95 -23.04 -23.94
C PHE A 32 14.42 -23.42 -24.21
N PRO A 33 14.72 -24.13 -25.32
CA PRO A 33 16.02 -24.76 -25.56
C PRO A 33 17.19 -23.77 -25.75
N THR A 34 16.92 -22.47 -25.85
CA THR A 34 17.92 -21.40 -25.92
C THR A 34 18.48 -20.96 -24.56
N PHE A 35 17.91 -21.42 -23.44
CA PHE A 35 18.30 -21.03 -22.07
C PHE A 35 18.74 -22.24 -21.22
N LYS A 36 19.46 -23.20 -21.83
CA LYS A 36 19.85 -24.47 -21.20
C LYS A 36 21.00 -24.40 -20.17
N ASP A 37 21.40 -23.22 -19.71
CA ASP A 37 22.36 -23.12 -18.63
C ASP A 37 21.64 -23.07 -17.28
N LEU A 38 21.83 -24.15 -16.50
CA LEU A 38 21.30 -24.38 -15.14
C LEU A 38 21.53 -23.20 -14.16
N CYS A 39 22.46 -22.29 -14.49
CA CYS A 39 22.71 -21.05 -13.75
C CYS A 39 21.60 -20.00 -13.91
N PHE A 40 20.94 -19.92 -15.05
CA PHE A 40 19.92 -18.89 -15.33
C PHE A 40 18.66 -19.13 -14.49
N VAL A 41 18.18 -20.37 -14.40
CA VAL A 41 16.99 -20.71 -13.61
C VAL A 41 17.23 -20.56 -12.10
N SER A 42 18.44 -20.88 -11.63
CA SER A 42 18.81 -20.83 -10.21
C SER A 42 18.98 -19.41 -9.66
N PHE A 43 19.32 -18.44 -10.52
CA PHE A 43 19.50 -17.04 -10.10
C PHE A 43 18.17 -16.27 -9.92
N PHE A 44 17.11 -16.67 -10.63
CA PHE A 44 15.81 -15.97 -10.65
C PHE A 44 14.72 -16.64 -9.79
N THR A 45 14.99 -17.80 -9.19
CA THR A 45 14.10 -18.44 -8.21
C THR A 45 13.86 -17.65 -6.89
N PRO A 46 14.75 -16.77 -6.38
CA PRO A 46 14.58 -16.23 -5.03
C PRO A 46 13.45 -15.18 -4.91
N ILE A 47 12.96 -14.57 -6.00
CA ILE A 47 11.80 -13.67 -5.95
C ILE A 47 10.53 -14.44 -5.51
N PHE A 48 10.38 -15.70 -5.92
CA PHE A 48 9.24 -16.53 -5.51
C PHE A 48 9.43 -17.16 -4.13
N CYS A 49 10.68 -17.39 -3.70
CA CYS A 49 10.98 -17.94 -2.37
C CYS A 49 10.73 -16.91 -1.24
N PHE A 50 10.87 -15.61 -1.53
CA PHE A 50 10.53 -14.53 -0.58
C PHE A 50 9.06 -14.56 -0.14
N GLN A 51 8.19 -15.18 -0.94
CA GLN A 51 6.76 -15.35 -0.65
C GLN A 51 6.49 -16.39 0.46
N VAL A 52 7.49 -17.21 0.83
CA VAL A 52 7.36 -18.34 1.76
C VAL A 52 8.03 -18.07 3.12
N LEU A 53 8.88 -17.05 3.24
CA LEU A 53 9.68 -16.77 4.44
C LEU A 53 9.41 -15.36 4.99
N GLN A 54 8.26 -15.13 5.60
CA GLN A 54 8.08 -14.00 6.51
C GLN A 54 7.48 -14.52 7.84
N PRO A 55 8.18 -14.31 8.98
CA PRO A 55 7.75 -14.80 10.29
C PRO A 55 6.54 -14.02 10.79
N SER A 56 5.54 -14.75 11.32
CA SER A 56 4.41 -14.16 12.03
C SER A 56 4.84 -13.83 13.47
N CYS A 57 5.14 -12.57 13.77
CA CYS A 57 5.32 -12.10 15.14
C CYS A 57 3.99 -11.50 15.64
N ALA A 58 3.33 -12.21 16.57
CA ALA A 58 2.13 -11.73 17.23
C ALA A 58 2.50 -10.95 18.51
N CYS A 59 2.24 -9.64 18.55
CA CYS A 59 2.22 -8.86 19.79
C CYS A 59 0.84 -8.21 19.97
N ARG A 60 0.31 -8.26 21.19
CA ARG A 60 -1.08 -7.98 21.55
C ARG A 60 -1.17 -6.56 22.13
N ILE A 61 -1.85 -5.63 21.47
CA ILE A 61 -2.07 -4.28 22.02
C ILE A 61 -3.33 -4.26 22.88
N ALA A 62 -3.18 -3.76 24.12
CA ALA A 62 -4.24 -3.61 25.11
C ALA A 62 -5.16 -2.42 24.79
N GLN A 63 -6.47 -2.62 24.91
CA GLN A 63 -7.49 -1.57 24.80
C GLN A 63 -7.78 -0.97 26.17
N SER A 64 -7.69 0.36 26.30
CA SER A 64 -8.19 1.10 27.47
C SER A 64 -9.57 1.71 27.19
N HIS A 65 -10.55 1.34 28.01
CA HIS A 65 -11.91 1.87 28.03
C HIS A 65 -11.99 3.24 28.75
N MET A 66 -12.87 4.14 28.28
CA MET A 66 -13.39 5.27 29.07
C MET A 66 -14.94 5.33 29.02
N PRO A 67 -15.61 5.91 30.05
CA PRO A 67 -17.04 5.73 30.26
C PRO A 67 -17.92 6.84 29.66
N ARG A 68 -19.20 6.50 29.48
CA ARG A 68 -20.24 7.26 28.77
C ARG A 68 -21.06 8.10 29.77
N GLY A 69 -20.99 9.43 29.66
CA GLY A 69 -21.89 10.36 30.36
C GLY A 69 -23.02 10.85 29.44
N ARG A 70 -24.24 11.02 29.99
CA ARG A 70 -25.48 11.39 29.28
C ARG A 70 -25.89 12.80 29.72
N LEU A 71 -26.26 13.70 28.79
CA LEU A 71 -26.78 15.06 29.07
C LEU A 71 -28.13 15.31 28.36
N PRO A 72 -28.99 16.25 28.84
CA PRO A 72 -30.44 16.27 28.61
C PRO A 72 -30.89 17.14 27.43
N ILE A 73 -32.15 16.95 27.02
CA ILE A 73 -32.78 17.26 25.72
C ILE A 73 -33.26 18.72 25.53
N THR A 74 -33.07 19.63 26.49
CA THR A 74 -33.70 20.97 26.43
C THR A 74 -32.87 22.08 25.76
N ASP A 75 -31.58 21.87 25.48
CA ASP A 75 -30.74 22.85 24.74
C ASP A 75 -30.74 22.66 23.22
N LEU A 76 -31.49 21.69 22.69
CA LEU A 76 -31.46 21.32 21.27
C LEU A 76 -32.14 22.32 20.34
N LYS A 77 -32.97 23.23 20.86
CA LYS A 77 -33.87 24.07 20.06
C LYS A 77 -33.40 25.51 19.87
N ALA A 78 -32.49 26.00 20.71
CA ALA A 78 -31.86 27.32 20.55
C ALA A 78 -30.56 27.27 19.73
N ALA A 79 -29.93 26.10 19.61
CA ALA A 79 -28.71 25.91 18.82
C ALA A 79 -28.98 25.81 17.31
N CYS A 80 -30.13 25.27 16.88
CA CYS A 80 -30.43 25.06 15.46
C CYS A 80 -30.61 26.34 14.63
N ASP A 81 -30.96 27.46 15.26
CA ASP A 81 -31.27 28.71 14.54
C ASP A 81 -30.04 29.62 14.39
N ILE A 82 -29.01 29.45 15.22
CA ILE A 82 -27.73 30.18 15.11
C ILE A 82 -26.77 29.46 14.14
N GLU A 83 -26.89 28.14 13.98
CA GLU A 83 -26.06 27.37 13.07
C GLU A 83 -26.36 27.62 11.58
N HIS A 84 -27.55 28.12 11.21
CA HIS A 84 -27.96 28.21 9.79
C HIS A 84 -27.41 29.43 9.02
N MET A 85 -26.90 30.47 9.70
CA MET A 85 -26.24 31.62 9.02
C MET A 85 -24.72 31.67 9.19
N SER A 86 -24.13 30.75 9.96
CA SER A 86 -22.67 30.61 10.10
C SER A 86 -22.09 29.39 9.37
N SER A 87 -22.93 28.45 8.93
CA SER A 87 -22.52 27.14 8.41
C SER A 87 -22.01 27.14 6.96
N THR A 88 -22.19 28.22 6.20
CA THR A 88 -21.77 28.27 4.79
C THR A 88 -20.37 28.85 4.56
N SER A 89 -19.59 29.17 5.61
CA SER A 89 -18.23 29.72 5.41
C SER A 89 -17.10 29.20 6.31
N LYS A 90 -17.31 28.34 7.32
CA LYS A 90 -16.22 27.92 8.24
C LYS A 90 -16.34 26.50 8.82
N ILE A 91 -16.40 25.48 7.95
CA ILE A 91 -15.88 24.15 8.30
C ILE A 91 -14.79 23.80 7.27
N GLN A 92 -13.84 24.71 7.13
CA GLN A 92 -12.49 24.31 6.79
C GLN A 92 -11.95 23.81 8.13
N HIS A 93 -11.78 22.50 8.31
CA HIS A 93 -10.90 22.03 9.37
C HIS A 93 -9.59 22.80 9.16
N ASP A 94 -9.27 23.74 10.06
CA ASP A 94 -7.99 24.45 10.01
C ASP A 94 -6.92 23.38 10.08
N LEU A 95 -6.35 23.05 8.92
CA LEU A 95 -5.28 22.08 8.80
C LEU A 95 -4.13 22.63 9.64
N TRP A 96 -3.98 22.11 10.86
CA TRP A 96 -2.95 22.58 11.77
C TRP A 96 -1.58 22.41 11.13
N PRO A 97 -0.61 23.31 11.38
CA PRO A 97 0.72 23.17 10.80
C PRO A 97 1.31 21.80 11.15
N LEU A 98 1.91 21.14 10.15
CA LEU A 98 2.65 19.90 10.36
C LEU A 98 4.01 20.20 10.97
N ASP A 99 4.50 19.29 11.79
CA ASP A 99 5.89 19.32 12.24
C ASP A 99 6.85 19.22 11.04
N GLU A 100 8.07 19.71 11.23
CA GLU A 100 9.12 19.55 10.23
C GLU A 100 9.49 18.07 10.04
N ILE A 101 9.80 17.70 8.80
CA ILE A 101 10.26 16.36 8.47
C ILE A 101 11.65 16.16 9.08
N ASP A 102 11.80 15.14 9.92
CA ASP A 102 13.07 14.77 10.56
C ASP A 102 13.42 13.32 10.20
N PRO A 103 14.20 13.12 9.11
CA PRO A 103 14.58 11.78 8.69
C PRO A 103 15.48 11.04 9.70
N LYS A 104 16.17 11.75 10.60
CA LYS A 104 17.02 11.13 11.62
C LYS A 104 16.18 10.45 12.71
N LYS A 105 15.00 11.00 13.00
CA LYS A 105 14.01 10.43 13.91
C LYS A 105 12.96 9.57 13.21
N ALA A 106 13.12 9.32 11.90
CA ALA A 106 12.15 8.64 11.05
C ALA A 106 10.74 9.27 11.09
N LYS A 107 10.66 10.60 11.25
CA LYS A 107 9.39 11.33 11.30
C LYS A 107 9.11 12.02 9.96
N PHE A 108 8.00 11.65 9.33
CA PHE A 108 7.61 12.17 8.01
C PHE A 108 6.12 12.56 7.97
N PRO A 109 5.70 13.67 8.62
CA PRO A 109 4.30 14.08 8.71
C PRO A 109 3.57 14.13 7.35
N CYS A 110 2.50 13.35 7.23
CA CYS A 110 1.69 13.20 6.00
C CYS A 110 2.48 12.83 4.74
N CYS A 111 3.59 12.10 4.88
CA CYS A 111 4.38 11.66 3.74
C CYS A 111 4.00 10.26 3.25
N LEU A 112 4.12 10.07 1.95
CA LEU A 112 4.33 8.76 1.35
C LEU A 112 5.83 8.48 1.36
N VAL A 113 6.25 7.37 1.94
CA VAL A 113 7.66 6.94 2.05
C VAL A 113 7.90 5.67 1.25
N TRP A 114 9.15 5.45 0.83
CA TRP A 114 9.55 4.28 0.05
C TRP A 114 10.94 3.79 0.45
N THR A 115 11.12 2.47 0.46
CA THR A 115 12.40 1.79 0.68
C THR A 115 12.57 0.67 -0.35
N PRO A 116 13.80 0.43 -0.87
CA PRO A 116 14.05 -0.67 -1.79
C PRO A 116 13.74 -2.03 -1.15
N LEU A 117 13.01 -2.90 -1.85
CA LEU A 117 12.68 -4.22 -1.33
C LEU A 117 13.91 -5.14 -1.48
N PRO A 118 14.39 -5.82 -0.42
CA PRO A 118 15.56 -6.70 -0.51
C PRO A 118 15.40 -7.76 -1.60
N VAL A 119 16.51 -8.11 -2.27
CA VAL A 119 16.59 -9.07 -3.39
C VAL A 119 15.86 -8.61 -4.66
N ALA A 120 14.59 -8.21 -4.58
CA ALA A 120 13.82 -7.73 -5.73
C ALA A 120 14.43 -6.45 -6.34
N SER A 121 14.84 -5.50 -5.49
CA SER A 121 15.51 -4.26 -5.94
C SER A 121 16.89 -4.49 -6.57
N TRP A 122 17.52 -5.64 -6.32
CA TRP A 122 18.81 -5.98 -6.92
C TRP A 122 18.68 -6.37 -8.39
N LEU A 123 17.47 -6.74 -8.82
CA LEU A 123 17.13 -7.06 -10.20
C LEU A 123 16.41 -5.89 -10.89
N ALA A 124 15.60 -5.14 -10.14
CA ALA A 124 14.88 -3.98 -10.63
C ALA A 124 14.85 -2.86 -9.55
N PRO A 125 15.73 -1.84 -9.63
CA PRO A 125 15.99 -0.91 -8.52
C PRO A 125 14.84 0.05 -8.20
N PHE A 126 13.82 0.11 -9.04
CA PHE A 126 12.59 0.86 -8.81
C PHE A 126 11.54 0.07 -8.01
N ILE A 127 11.72 -1.24 -7.81
CA ILE A 127 10.83 -2.07 -6.98
C ILE A 127 11.15 -1.81 -5.51
N GLY A 128 10.13 -1.41 -4.77
CA GLY A 128 10.27 -1.22 -3.34
C GLY A 128 8.94 -1.24 -2.59
N HIS A 129 9.08 -1.12 -1.29
CA HIS A 129 8.00 -1.10 -0.33
C HIS A 129 7.61 0.34 -0.02
N VAL A 130 6.31 0.60 0.14
CA VAL A 130 5.77 1.93 0.45
C VAL A 130 5.11 1.95 1.81
N GLY A 131 5.18 3.10 2.47
CA GLY A 131 4.45 3.39 3.70
C GLY A 131 3.77 4.74 3.59
N ILE A 132 2.71 4.93 4.36
CA ILE A 132 2.02 6.21 4.47
C ILE A 132 2.08 6.67 5.91
N CYS A 133 2.35 7.96 6.12
CA CYS A 133 2.63 8.48 7.45
C CYS A 133 1.44 9.25 8.00
N ARG A 134 1.23 9.16 9.31
CA ARG A 134 0.26 9.95 10.07
C ARG A 134 0.64 11.44 10.13
N GLU A 135 -0.26 12.24 10.68
CA GLU A 135 -0.01 13.67 10.91
C GLU A 135 1.12 13.94 11.91
N ASP A 136 1.41 13.01 12.84
CA ASP A 136 2.56 13.08 13.76
C ASP A 136 3.88 12.56 13.17
N GLY A 137 3.83 12.10 11.92
CA GLY A 137 4.97 11.57 11.18
C GLY A 137 5.30 10.09 11.42
N ALA A 138 4.51 9.37 12.22
CA ALA A 138 4.65 7.92 12.36
C ALA A 138 4.36 7.21 11.04
N ILE A 139 5.26 6.31 10.62
CA ILE A 139 5.14 5.56 9.37
C ILE A 139 4.23 4.35 9.59
N LEU A 140 3.25 4.14 8.70
CA LEU A 140 2.42 2.95 8.67
C LEU A 140 2.59 2.22 7.34
N ASP A 141 2.76 0.90 7.40
CA ASP A 141 2.92 0.07 6.21
C ASP A 141 2.31 -1.31 6.37
N PHE A 142 1.71 -1.80 5.28
CA PHE A 142 1.19 -3.16 5.21
C PHE A 142 2.30 -4.10 4.72
N SER A 143 2.97 -4.79 5.65
CA SER A 143 4.15 -5.63 5.39
C SER A 143 3.94 -7.13 5.62
N GLY A 144 2.78 -7.55 6.12
CA GLY A 144 2.46 -8.96 6.36
C GLY A 144 0.95 -9.25 6.31
N SER A 145 0.57 -10.52 6.14
CA SER A 145 -0.84 -10.89 6.14
C SER A 145 -1.48 -10.53 7.47
N ASN A 146 -2.60 -9.80 7.44
CA ASN A 146 -3.32 -9.33 8.62
C ASN A 146 -2.50 -8.40 9.54
N PHE A 147 -1.44 -7.77 9.04
CA PHE A 147 -0.53 -6.97 9.85
C PHE A 147 -0.14 -5.65 9.16
N VAL A 148 -0.50 -4.53 9.78
CA VAL A 148 0.00 -3.20 9.44
C VAL A 148 0.97 -2.79 10.54
N ASN A 149 2.21 -2.50 10.16
CA ASN A 149 3.21 -2.02 11.10
C ASN A 149 3.00 -0.54 11.39
N VAL A 150 3.36 -0.12 12.60
CA VAL A 150 3.28 1.27 13.06
C VAL A 150 4.64 1.63 13.63
N GLU A 151 5.23 2.72 13.15
CA GLU A 151 6.56 3.26 13.52
C GLU A 151 7.78 2.44 13.09
N ASP A 152 7.64 1.13 12.90
CA ASP A 152 8.74 0.27 12.41
C ASP A 152 8.59 0.01 10.90
N PHE A 153 9.12 0.90 10.06
CA PHE A 153 8.98 0.77 8.61
C PHE A 153 9.68 -0.50 8.09
N ALA A 154 8.90 -1.43 7.55
CA ALA A 154 9.44 -2.71 7.12
C ALA A 154 10.50 -2.56 6.02
N PHE A 155 11.46 -3.50 6.01
CA PHE A 155 12.57 -3.55 5.06
C PHE A 155 13.60 -2.41 5.20
N GLY A 156 13.53 -1.64 6.29
CA GLY A 156 14.54 -0.66 6.71
C GLY A 156 14.14 0.78 6.46
N ALA A 157 15.06 1.71 6.78
CA ALA A 157 14.78 3.15 6.76
C ALA A 157 14.28 3.65 5.39
N ALA A 158 13.42 4.68 5.41
CA ALA A 158 12.94 5.34 4.20
C ALA A 158 14.12 5.84 3.34
N ALA A 159 14.11 5.48 2.06
CA ALA A 159 15.08 5.96 1.09
C ALA A 159 14.55 7.19 0.33
N ARG A 160 13.24 7.21 0.05
CA ARG A 160 12.54 8.32 -0.58
C ARG A 160 11.28 8.70 0.18
N TYR A 161 10.86 9.94 0.06
CA TYR A 161 9.62 10.44 0.62
C TYR A 161 9.01 11.55 -0.24
N ILE A 162 7.70 11.75 -0.12
CA ILE A 162 6.98 12.90 -0.65
C ILE A 162 5.91 13.31 0.36
N GLN A 163 5.94 14.56 0.82
CA GLN A 163 4.87 15.10 1.65
C GLN A 163 3.64 15.37 0.79
N LEU A 164 2.53 14.74 1.14
CA LEU A 164 1.27 14.93 0.45
C LEU A 164 0.56 16.16 0.99
N ASP A 165 -0.06 16.91 0.09
CA ASP A 165 -0.71 18.16 0.41
C ASP A 165 -2.14 17.89 0.89
N ARG A 166 -2.38 18.03 2.19
CA ARG A 166 -3.68 17.78 2.81
C ARG A 166 -4.80 18.65 2.22
N SER A 167 -4.51 19.80 1.62
CA SER A 167 -5.53 20.63 0.95
C SER A 167 -6.14 19.95 -0.28
N LYS A 168 -5.48 18.93 -0.83
CA LYS A 168 -5.98 18.12 -1.95
C LYS A 168 -6.88 16.97 -1.52
N CYS A 169 -7.13 16.81 -0.22
CA CYS A 169 -8.03 15.80 0.31
C CYS A 169 -9.45 16.33 0.37
N CYS A 170 -10.41 15.46 0.10
CA CYS A 170 -11.82 15.69 0.38
C CYS A 170 -12.15 15.11 1.76
N PHE A 171 -12.47 15.99 2.72
CA PHE A 171 -12.86 15.64 4.09
C PHE A 171 -14.34 15.99 4.35
N PRO A 172 -15.29 15.22 3.81
CA PRO A 172 -16.70 15.54 3.92
C PRO A 172 -17.25 15.19 5.32
N PRO A 173 -17.86 16.14 6.07
CA PRO A 173 -18.55 15.83 7.33
C PRO A 173 -19.87 15.07 7.10
N ASN A 174 -20.46 15.22 5.91
CA ASN A 174 -21.70 14.58 5.49
C ASN A 174 -21.77 14.53 3.95
N LEU A 175 -22.82 13.92 3.40
CA LEU A 175 -22.99 13.73 1.95
C LEU A 175 -23.03 15.04 1.14
N ALA A 176 -23.48 16.14 1.74
CA ALA A 176 -23.50 17.45 1.07
C ALA A 176 -22.17 18.20 1.17
N GLY A 177 -21.26 17.78 2.07
CA GLY A 177 -19.99 18.44 2.35
C GLY A 177 -18.81 17.97 1.49
N HIS A 178 -19.05 17.23 0.41
CA HIS A 178 -17.98 16.78 -0.48
C HIS A 178 -17.44 17.94 -1.32
N THR A 179 -16.11 18.10 -1.34
CA THR A 179 -15.41 19.02 -2.23
C THR A 179 -15.01 18.37 -3.55
N CYS A 180 -15.09 17.04 -3.64
CA CYS A 180 -14.80 16.28 -4.85
C CYS A 180 -16.02 16.11 -5.77
N LYS A 181 -15.78 15.92 -7.06
CA LYS A 181 -16.82 15.64 -8.07
C LYS A 181 -17.55 14.30 -7.83
N HIS A 182 -16.89 13.35 -7.17
CA HIS A 182 -17.39 11.99 -6.96
C HIS A 182 -18.16 11.82 -5.64
N GLY A 183 -18.89 12.84 -5.17
CA GLY A 183 -19.44 12.87 -3.80
C GLY A 183 -20.17 11.59 -3.36
N TYR A 184 -21.12 11.12 -4.17
CA TYR A 184 -21.87 9.89 -3.87
C TYR A 184 -20.97 8.64 -3.85
N GLN A 185 -20.14 8.43 -4.87
CA GLN A 185 -19.23 7.28 -4.96
C GLN A 185 -18.18 7.29 -3.85
N HIS A 186 -17.71 8.49 -3.48
CA HIS A 186 -16.76 8.70 -2.40
C HIS A 186 -17.38 8.33 -1.06
N ALA A 187 -18.63 8.76 -0.81
CA ALA A 187 -19.41 8.36 0.38
C ALA A 187 -19.58 6.84 0.46
N GLU A 188 -19.94 6.19 -0.64
CA GLU A 188 -20.14 4.73 -0.71
C GLU A 188 -18.83 3.94 -0.48
N TYR A 189 -17.68 4.44 -0.96
CA TYR A 189 -16.36 3.85 -0.73
C TYR A 189 -15.94 3.88 0.75
N GLY A 190 -16.55 4.76 1.54
CA GLY A 190 -16.21 5.06 2.93
C GLY A 190 -15.23 6.22 3.02
N THR A 191 -15.80 7.42 3.13
CA THR A 191 -15.07 8.68 3.36
C THR A 191 -14.34 8.68 4.70
N ALA A 192 -13.45 9.65 4.85
CA ALA A 192 -12.85 9.99 6.12
C ALA A 192 -13.00 11.49 6.38
N VAL A 193 -13.13 11.86 7.65
CA VAL A 193 -13.26 13.26 8.06
C VAL A 193 -11.91 13.92 8.35
N THR A 194 -10.84 13.13 8.54
CA THR A 194 -9.46 13.60 8.75
C THR A 194 -8.45 12.64 8.12
N TRP A 195 -7.19 13.06 8.01
CA TRP A 195 -6.09 12.23 7.51
C TRP A 195 -5.87 10.97 8.34
N ASP A 196 -5.75 11.13 9.67
CA ASP A 196 -5.53 9.99 10.58
C ASP A 196 -6.76 9.07 10.67
N ASP A 197 -7.98 9.60 10.46
CA ASP A 197 -9.20 8.77 10.35
C ASP A 197 -9.23 7.93 9.06
N ALA A 198 -8.77 8.48 7.94
CA ALA A 198 -8.57 7.71 6.71
C ALA A 198 -7.56 6.58 6.90
N LEU A 199 -6.42 6.87 7.56
CA LEU A 199 -5.42 5.85 7.87
C LEU A 199 -6.02 4.75 8.74
N ARG A 200 -6.70 5.10 9.84
CA ARG A 200 -7.35 4.14 10.73
C ARG A 200 -8.35 3.26 9.98
N SER A 201 -9.13 3.84 9.09
CA SER A 201 -10.12 3.11 8.29
C SER A 201 -9.47 2.17 7.27
N SER A 202 -8.39 2.60 6.62
CA SER A 202 -7.59 1.73 5.75
C SER A 202 -6.92 0.59 6.53
N VAL A 203 -6.39 0.84 7.73
CA VAL A 203 -5.80 -0.19 8.59
C VAL A 203 -6.83 -1.28 8.88
N ARG A 204 -8.02 -0.92 9.38
CA ARG A 204 -9.10 -1.87 9.67
C ARG A 204 -9.51 -2.71 8.46
N GLN A 205 -9.49 -2.12 7.26
CA GLN A 205 -9.81 -2.87 6.04
C GLN A 205 -8.71 -3.89 5.67
N PHE A 206 -7.45 -3.59 5.96
CA PHE A 206 -6.29 -4.41 5.62
C PHE A 206 -5.90 -5.41 6.72
N GLU A 207 -6.33 -5.22 7.96
CA GLU A 207 -6.15 -6.14 9.09
C GLU A 207 -6.68 -7.56 8.83
N HIS A 208 -7.62 -7.75 7.89
CA HIS A 208 -8.16 -9.06 7.54
C HIS A 208 -7.75 -9.54 6.13
N LYS A 209 -6.84 -8.81 5.47
CA LYS A 209 -6.39 -9.14 4.12
C LYS A 209 -5.12 -9.98 4.17
N SER A 210 -5.09 -11.01 3.35
CA SER A 210 -3.86 -11.77 3.09
C SER A 210 -2.94 -10.97 2.17
N TYR A 211 -1.70 -10.79 2.59
CA TYR A 211 -0.68 -10.10 1.81
C TYR A 211 -0.35 -10.90 0.55
N ASN A 212 -0.37 -10.23 -0.59
CA ASN A 212 0.05 -10.75 -1.88
C ASN A 212 0.84 -9.67 -2.60
N LEU A 213 2.10 -9.99 -2.92
CA LEU A 213 3.04 -9.06 -3.55
C LEU A 213 2.48 -8.37 -4.80
N PHE A 214 1.60 -9.02 -5.56
CA PHE A 214 1.12 -8.51 -6.85
C PHE A 214 -0.28 -7.90 -6.83
N THR A 215 -1.13 -8.25 -5.87
CA THR A 215 -2.54 -7.84 -5.88
C THR A 215 -3.05 -7.24 -4.58
N CYS A 216 -2.36 -7.48 -3.47
CA CYS A 216 -2.74 -6.96 -2.16
C CYS A 216 -1.47 -6.73 -1.33
N ASN A 217 -0.76 -5.65 -1.63
CA ASN A 217 0.50 -5.28 -1.01
C ASN A 217 0.45 -3.87 -0.40
N SER A 218 1.58 -3.35 0.04
CA SER A 218 1.70 -1.98 0.58
C SER A 218 1.21 -0.89 -0.37
N HIS A 219 1.45 -1.02 -1.68
CA HIS A 219 0.95 -0.05 -2.66
C HIS A 219 -0.58 -0.06 -2.75
N SER A 220 -1.20 -1.23 -2.61
CA SER A 220 -2.67 -1.34 -2.59
C SER A 220 -3.28 -0.75 -1.31
N PHE A 221 -2.56 -0.85 -0.18
CA PHE A 221 -2.93 -0.19 1.08
C PHE A 221 -2.89 1.33 0.96
N VAL A 222 -1.80 1.89 0.44
CA VAL A 222 -1.67 3.33 0.18
C VAL A 222 -2.71 3.79 -0.85
N ALA A 223 -2.95 3.02 -1.91
CA ALA A 223 -3.96 3.36 -2.92
C ALA A 223 -5.37 3.41 -2.31
N ASN A 224 -5.72 2.45 -1.46
CA ASN A 224 -6.99 2.50 -0.72
C ASN A 224 -7.09 3.76 0.14
N PHE A 225 -6.03 4.08 0.89
CA PHE A 225 -5.96 5.29 1.70
C PHE A 225 -6.19 6.56 0.86
N LEU A 226 -5.51 6.71 -0.27
CA LEU A 226 -5.66 7.88 -1.15
C LEU A 226 -7.06 7.98 -1.76
N ASN A 227 -7.67 6.85 -2.12
CA ASN A 227 -9.05 6.81 -2.59
C ASN A 227 -10.05 7.20 -1.49
N ARG A 228 -9.84 6.80 -0.24
CA ARG A 228 -10.69 7.27 0.88
C ARG A 228 -10.68 8.77 1.08
N LEU A 229 -9.63 9.45 0.62
CA LEU A 229 -9.48 10.89 0.68
C LEU A 229 -9.89 11.60 -0.62
N CYS A 230 -10.27 10.86 -1.66
CA CYS A 230 -10.40 11.39 -3.02
C CYS A 230 -9.19 12.30 -3.37
N TYR A 231 -7.98 11.86 -3.02
CA TYR A 231 -6.79 12.73 -3.03
C TYR A 231 -6.52 13.25 -4.44
N GLY A 232 -6.42 14.58 -4.57
CA GLY A 232 -6.28 15.25 -5.87
C GLY A 232 -7.54 15.18 -6.74
N GLY A 233 -8.71 14.91 -6.14
CA GLY A 233 -9.99 14.78 -6.83
C GLY A 233 -10.19 13.46 -7.60
N SER A 234 -9.35 12.44 -7.36
CA SER A 234 -9.43 11.14 -8.01
C SER A 234 -9.72 10.01 -7.02
N MET A 235 -10.53 9.04 -7.45
CA MET A 235 -10.83 7.78 -6.75
C MET A 235 -10.17 6.55 -7.43
N ASP A 236 -9.30 6.78 -8.41
CA ASP A 236 -8.72 5.74 -9.26
C ASP A 236 -7.28 5.40 -8.87
N TRP A 237 -6.86 5.74 -7.64
CA TRP A 237 -5.55 5.36 -7.14
C TRP A 237 -5.46 3.84 -7.10
N ASN A 238 -4.37 3.35 -7.68
CA ASN A 238 -4.00 1.95 -7.71
C ASN A 238 -2.49 1.80 -7.45
N MET A 239 -2.05 0.56 -7.36
CA MET A 239 -0.66 0.22 -7.01
C MET A 239 0.36 0.87 -7.94
N ILE A 240 0.05 0.98 -9.24
CA ILE A 240 0.95 1.55 -10.25
C ILE A 240 1.00 3.07 -10.12
N THR A 241 -0.14 3.73 -9.91
CA THR A 241 -0.15 5.19 -9.70
C THR A 241 0.57 5.61 -8.42
N VAL A 242 0.50 4.81 -7.36
CA VAL A 242 1.26 5.04 -6.11
C VAL A 242 2.76 4.85 -6.37
N ALA A 243 3.15 3.76 -7.04
CA ALA A 243 4.54 3.52 -7.41
C ALA A 243 5.10 4.66 -8.28
N ALA A 244 4.35 5.11 -9.29
CA ALA A 244 4.73 6.22 -10.15
C ALA A 244 4.85 7.54 -9.36
N LEU A 245 3.91 7.81 -8.44
CA LEU A 245 3.93 9.02 -7.63
C LEU A 245 5.24 9.15 -6.85
N ILE A 246 5.63 8.12 -6.09
CA ILE A 246 6.86 8.17 -5.30
C ILE A 246 8.12 8.05 -6.16
N LEU A 247 8.07 7.31 -7.28
CA LEU A 247 9.22 7.14 -8.16
C LEU A 247 9.57 8.43 -8.92
N PHE A 248 8.58 9.21 -9.35
CA PHE A 248 8.83 10.41 -10.14
C PHE A 248 8.83 11.70 -9.31
N LYS A 249 8.06 11.76 -8.22
CA LYS A 249 7.95 12.96 -7.37
C LYS A 249 8.57 12.82 -5.98
N GLY A 250 9.06 11.65 -5.61
CA GLY A 250 9.72 11.45 -4.32
C GLY A 250 11.11 12.08 -4.25
N HIS A 251 11.43 12.69 -3.13
CA HIS A 251 12.76 13.19 -2.81
C HIS A 251 13.59 12.11 -2.11
N TRP A 252 14.89 12.06 -2.36
CA TRP A 252 15.80 11.20 -1.61
C TRP A 252 16.06 11.77 -0.22
N VAL A 253 16.10 10.90 0.79
CA VAL A 253 16.38 11.33 2.17
C VAL A 253 17.78 11.94 2.30
N ASN A 254 18.78 11.31 1.71
CA ASN A 254 20.16 11.79 1.63
C ASN A 254 20.93 10.98 0.56
N SER A 255 22.17 11.39 0.27
CA SER A 255 23.04 10.68 -0.69
C SER A 255 23.34 9.23 -0.28
N MET A 256 23.40 8.93 1.02
CA MET A 256 23.61 7.57 1.52
C MET A 256 22.43 6.65 1.18
N SER A 257 21.20 7.17 1.19
CA SER A 257 20.01 6.42 0.76
C SER A 257 20.07 6.07 -0.72
N ILE A 258 20.58 6.97 -1.58
CA ILE A 258 20.79 6.68 -3.01
C ILE A 258 21.77 5.52 -3.16
N ILE A 259 22.94 5.62 -2.52
CA ILE A 259 23.97 4.58 -2.59
C ILE A 259 23.41 3.25 -2.09
N ARG A 260 22.77 3.22 -0.93
CA ARG A 260 22.17 2.01 -0.36
C ARG A 260 21.12 1.38 -1.28
N SER A 261 20.35 2.19 -2.00
CA SER A 261 19.31 1.70 -2.92
C SER A 261 19.87 1.13 -4.22
N PHE A 262 20.93 1.71 -4.80
CA PHE A 262 21.45 1.27 -6.10
C PHE A 262 22.67 0.35 -6.03
N LEU A 263 23.45 0.41 -4.94
CA LEU A 263 24.68 -0.36 -4.81
C LEU A 263 24.48 -1.88 -5.02
N PRO A 264 23.47 -2.55 -4.41
CA PRO A 264 23.28 -3.98 -4.65
C PRO A 264 22.98 -4.31 -6.11
N PHE A 265 22.15 -3.50 -6.77
CA PHE A 265 21.85 -3.64 -8.20
C PHE A 265 23.12 -3.44 -9.04
N THR A 266 23.91 -2.41 -8.76
CA THR A 266 25.18 -2.16 -9.46
C THR A 266 26.17 -3.32 -9.30
N VAL A 267 26.30 -3.88 -8.10
CA VAL A 267 27.18 -5.04 -7.86
C VAL A 267 26.71 -6.26 -8.64
N VAL A 268 25.41 -6.59 -8.60
CA VAL A 268 24.84 -7.70 -9.38
C VAL A 268 25.03 -7.47 -10.88
N LEU A 269 24.84 -6.24 -11.35
CA LEU A 269 25.04 -5.86 -12.75
C LEU A 269 26.50 -6.08 -13.19
N CYS A 270 27.46 -5.59 -12.40
CA CYS A 270 28.88 -5.74 -12.68
C CYS A 270 29.32 -7.21 -12.64
N LEU A 271 28.88 -7.99 -11.64
CA LEU A 271 29.21 -9.41 -11.54
C LEU A 271 28.61 -10.21 -12.69
N GLY A 272 27.35 -9.97 -13.05
CA GLY A 272 26.70 -10.62 -14.18
C GLY A 272 27.39 -10.29 -15.51
N LEU A 273 27.81 -9.03 -15.69
CA LEU A 273 28.59 -8.63 -16.85
C LEU A 273 29.97 -9.29 -16.92
N VAL A 274 30.68 -9.41 -15.80
CA VAL A 274 32.01 -10.05 -15.77
C VAL A 274 31.93 -11.56 -15.98
N LEU A 275 30.95 -12.23 -15.37
CA LEU A 275 30.85 -13.69 -15.38
C LEU A 275 30.15 -14.25 -16.63
N VAL A 276 29.17 -13.52 -17.17
CA VAL A 276 28.29 -14.01 -18.26
C VAL A 276 28.38 -13.12 -19.51
N GLY A 277 28.75 -11.85 -19.38
CA GLY A 277 28.84 -10.90 -20.49
C GLY A 277 27.51 -10.25 -20.88
N TRP A 278 27.44 -9.72 -22.10
CA TRP A 278 26.25 -9.02 -22.62
C TRP A 278 24.92 -9.81 -22.55
N PRO A 279 24.88 -11.15 -22.72
CA PRO A 279 23.65 -11.93 -22.57
C PRO A 279 22.96 -11.76 -21.22
N PHE A 280 23.72 -11.49 -20.14
CA PHE A 280 23.15 -11.20 -18.83
C PHE A 280 22.25 -9.96 -18.85
N LEU A 281 22.65 -8.90 -19.55
CA LEU A 281 21.84 -7.68 -19.65
C LEU A 281 20.54 -7.92 -20.40
N VAL A 282 20.59 -8.69 -21.49
CA VAL A 282 19.40 -9.09 -22.26
C VAL A 282 18.46 -9.89 -21.36
N GLY A 283 19.00 -10.82 -20.58
CA GLY A 283 18.25 -11.61 -19.60
C GLY A 283 17.58 -10.75 -18.53
N LEU A 284 18.34 -9.86 -17.89
CA LEU A 284 17.86 -8.97 -16.85
C LEU A 284 16.78 -7.99 -17.36
N PHE A 285 16.97 -7.43 -18.55
CA PHE A 285 16.01 -6.55 -19.18
C PHE A 285 14.71 -7.30 -19.54
N SER A 286 14.84 -8.47 -20.16
CA SER A 286 13.68 -9.31 -20.51
C SER A 286 12.90 -9.75 -19.27
N PHE A 287 13.60 -10.17 -18.21
CA PHE A 287 12.98 -10.52 -16.93
C PHE A 287 12.23 -9.33 -16.32
N SER A 288 12.85 -8.14 -16.31
CA SER A 288 12.24 -6.92 -15.79
C SER A 288 10.99 -6.52 -16.57
N LEU A 289 11.02 -6.62 -17.90
CA LEU A 289 9.86 -6.36 -18.76
C LEU A 289 8.73 -7.36 -18.53
N LEU A 290 9.04 -8.64 -18.40
CA LEU A 290 8.04 -9.68 -18.11
C LEU A 290 7.41 -9.48 -16.74
N LEU A 291 8.20 -9.15 -15.72
CA LEU A 291 7.70 -8.87 -14.37
C LEU A 291 6.81 -7.62 -14.37
N MET A 292 7.21 -6.56 -15.06
CA MET A 292 6.39 -5.35 -15.23
C MET A 292 5.09 -5.67 -15.98
N GLY A 293 5.16 -6.37 -17.12
CA GLY A 293 4.00 -6.75 -17.91
C GLY A 293 3.01 -7.62 -17.13
N TRP A 294 3.51 -8.59 -16.36
CA TRP A 294 2.70 -9.40 -15.46
C TRP A 294 2.02 -8.56 -14.37
N PHE A 295 2.74 -7.60 -13.79
CA PHE A 295 2.19 -6.71 -12.77
C PHE A 295 1.08 -5.80 -13.33
N LEU A 296 1.28 -5.24 -14.52
CA LEU A 296 0.27 -4.44 -15.23
C LEU A 296 -0.97 -5.29 -15.54
N LEU A 297 -0.77 -6.50 -16.10
CA LEU A 297 -1.85 -7.43 -16.42
C LEU A 297 -2.63 -7.85 -15.17
N GLY A 298 -1.94 -8.17 -14.08
CA GLY A 298 -2.55 -8.51 -12.79
C GLY A 298 -3.37 -7.34 -12.23
N THR A 299 -2.86 -6.11 -12.32
CA THR A 299 -3.52 -4.93 -11.75
C THR A 299 -4.78 -4.53 -12.55
N TYR A 300 -4.72 -4.56 -13.87
CA TYR A 300 -5.83 -4.08 -14.71
C TYR A 300 -6.76 -5.20 -15.21
N CYS A 301 -6.23 -6.36 -15.61
CA CYS A 301 -7.05 -7.41 -16.21
C CYS A 301 -7.68 -8.34 -15.17
N VAL A 302 -6.95 -8.73 -14.13
CA VAL A 302 -7.50 -9.64 -13.10
C VAL A 302 -8.50 -8.92 -12.20
N LYS A 303 -8.32 -7.62 -11.95
CA LYS A 303 -9.28 -6.82 -11.19
C LYS A 303 -10.62 -6.70 -11.92
N THR A 304 -10.58 -6.43 -13.23
CA THR A 304 -11.78 -6.41 -14.09
C THR A 304 -12.51 -7.76 -14.11
N LEU A 305 -11.78 -8.88 -14.08
CA LEU A 305 -12.38 -10.24 -14.06
C LEU A 305 -12.93 -10.67 -12.69
N LEU A 306 -12.50 -10.05 -11.59
CA LEU A 306 -13.02 -10.33 -10.25
C LEU A 306 -14.24 -9.45 -9.89
N GLU A 307 -14.41 -8.33 -10.60
CA GLU A 307 -15.52 -7.38 -10.42
C GLU A 307 -16.65 -7.57 -11.47
N SER A 308 -16.48 -8.47 -12.46
CA SER A 308 -17.50 -8.90 -13.44
C SER A 308 -18.25 -10.16 -13.01
#